data_AF-A0A6C0CL84-F1
#
_entry.id   AF-A0A6C0CL84-F1
#
_cell.length_a   1.000
_cell.length_b   1.000
_cell.length_c   1.000
_cell.angle_alpha   90.00
_cell.angle_beta   90.00
_cell.angle_gamma   90.00
#
_symmetry.space_group_name_H-M   'P 1'
#
loop_
_entity.id
_entity.type
_entity.pdbx_description
1 polymer ?
#
loop_
_entity_poly.entity_id
_entity_poly.type
_entity_poly.pdbx_seq_one_letter_code
_entity_poly.pdbx_strand_id
1 'polypeptide(L)'
;MFDFLKLENRKLQRRHLVNFIIKILNKTNISNKIWAFMIKAWHFTFPWYLFIFVFIPGNYNFCLFCYLFLVFFLFLYIYLHGCFISHIEYKLYDKKFVNIIDPYLALFGFPFNNETRFYGTFAVAFAYFLVVSIVLYFRFFKKN
;
A
#
# COMPACT_ATOMS: atom_id res chain seq x y z
N MET A 1 19.60 -18.25 11.04
CA MET A 1 18.69 -17.30 10.35
C MET A 1 17.28 -17.78 10.57
N PHE A 2 16.38 -16.95 11.10
CA PHE A 2 15.01 -17.39 11.39
C PHE A 2 14.29 -17.84 10.10
N ASP A 3 13.77 -19.06 10.07
CA ASP A 3 13.18 -19.64 8.86
C ASP A 3 12.02 -18.81 8.30
N PHE A 4 11.22 -18.18 9.17
CA PHE A 4 10.09 -17.36 8.73
C PHE A 4 10.51 -16.11 7.92
N LEU A 5 11.77 -15.66 8.02
CA LEU A 5 12.30 -14.51 7.27
C LEU A 5 12.72 -14.88 5.84
N LYS A 6 12.79 -16.18 5.50
CA LYS A 6 13.08 -16.63 4.13
C LYS A 6 12.03 -16.07 3.17
N LEU A 7 12.47 -15.65 1.99
CA LEU A 7 11.61 -14.99 0.99
C LEU A 7 10.38 -15.83 0.63
N GLU A 8 10.56 -17.14 0.47
CA GLU A 8 9.48 -18.07 0.16
C GLU A 8 8.42 -18.11 1.27
N ASN A 9 8.86 -18.15 2.54
CA ASN A 9 7.97 -18.15 3.70
C ASN A 9 7.21 -16.83 3.83
N ARG A 10 7.84 -15.68 3.56
CA ARG A 10 7.17 -14.37 3.56
C ARG A 10 6.12 -14.27 2.44
N LYS A 11 6.42 -14.80 1.24
CA LYS A 11 5.44 -14.94 0.15
C LYS A 11 4.30 -15.89 0.52
N LEU A 12 4.58 -16.99 1.24
CA LEU A 12 3.57 -17.93 1.73
C LEU A 12 2.63 -17.26 2.74
N GLN A 13 3.18 -16.54 3.74
CA GLN A 13 2.41 -15.76 4.70
C GLN A 13 1.50 -14.74 4.03
N ARG A 14 2.01 -14.04 3.00
CA ARG A 14 1.19 -13.14 2.17
C ARG A 14 0.02 -13.88 1.53
N ARG A 15 0.24 -15.06 0.96
CA ARG A 15 -0.83 -15.88 0.37
C ARG A 15 -1.86 -16.29 1.42
N HIS A 16 -1.43 -16.69 2.62
CA HIS A 16 -2.35 -17.02 3.72
C HIS A 16 -3.21 -15.83 4.12
N LEU A 17 -2.60 -14.64 4.27
CA LEU A 17 -3.32 -13.39 4.57
C LEU A 17 -4.35 -13.06 3.48
N VAL A 18 -3.95 -13.11 2.20
CA VAL A 18 -4.84 -12.88 1.05
C VAL A 18 -6.00 -13.90 1.06
N ASN A 19 -5.71 -15.18 1.27
CA ASN A 19 -6.72 -16.24 1.29
C ASN A 19 -7.71 -16.06 2.45
N PHE A 20 -7.24 -15.64 3.62
CA PHE A 20 -8.08 -15.33 4.76
C PHE A 20 -9.06 -14.20 4.44
N ILE A 21 -8.57 -13.10 3.85
CA ILE A 21 -9.42 -11.96 3.47
C ILE A 21 -10.43 -12.37 2.39
N ILE A 22 -10.01 -13.09 1.36
CA ILE A 22 -10.93 -13.60 0.32
C ILE A 22 -12.02 -14.49 0.92
N LYS A 23 -11.69 -15.34 1.90
CA LYS A 23 -12.68 -16.17 2.60
C LYS A 23 -13.72 -15.32 3.34
N ILE A 24 -13.33 -14.16 3.87
CA ILE A 24 -14.28 -13.21 4.50
C ILE A 24 -15.16 -12.56 3.43
N LEU A 25 -14.57 -12.08 2.33
CA LEU A 25 -15.31 -11.42 1.25
C LEU A 25 -16.33 -12.37 0.59
N ASN A 26 -15.96 -13.64 0.39
CA ASN A 26 -16.84 -14.65 -0.19
C ASN A 26 -18.04 -15.03 0.70
N LYS A 27 -18.06 -14.64 1.97
CA LYS A 27 -19.24 -14.80 2.84
C LYS A 27 -20.30 -13.72 2.58
N THR A 28 -19.98 -12.71 1.78
CA THR A 28 -20.91 -11.63 1.43
C THR A 28 -21.65 -11.96 0.13
N ASN A 29 -22.85 -11.41 -0.05
CA ASN A 29 -23.63 -11.54 -1.29
C ASN A 29 -23.17 -10.56 -2.40
N ILE A 30 -21.95 -10.04 -2.31
CA ILE A 30 -21.41 -9.03 -3.23
C ILE A 30 -20.50 -9.72 -4.25
N SER A 31 -20.65 -9.35 -5.53
CA SER A 31 -19.82 -9.94 -6.59
C SER A 31 -18.33 -9.58 -6.44
N ASN A 32 -17.44 -10.51 -6.82
CA ASN A 32 -16.00 -10.28 -6.80
C ASN A 32 -15.57 -9.05 -7.61
N LYS A 33 -16.29 -8.73 -8.70
CA LYS A 33 -16.05 -7.53 -9.51
C LYS A 33 -16.27 -6.25 -8.69
N ILE A 34 -17.35 -6.19 -7.91
CA ILE A 34 -17.64 -5.03 -7.04
C ILE A 34 -16.59 -4.94 -5.93
N TRP A 35 -16.23 -6.06 -5.29
CA TRP A 35 -15.17 -6.07 -4.29
C TRP A 35 -13.83 -5.60 -4.83
N ALA A 36 -13.42 -6.10 -6.00
CA ALA A 36 -12.18 -5.68 -6.64
C ALA A 36 -12.17 -4.18 -6.92
N PHE A 37 -13.29 -3.63 -7.40
CA PHE A 37 -13.44 -2.20 -7.63
C PHE A 37 -13.32 -1.39 -6.33
N MET A 38 -14.08 -1.76 -5.29
CA MET A 38 -14.07 -1.05 -4.01
C MET A 38 -12.68 -1.08 -3.37
N ILE A 39 -12.06 -2.26 -3.28
CA ILE A 39 -10.74 -2.42 -2.66
C ILE A 39 -9.69 -1.62 -3.43
N LYS A 40 -9.73 -1.62 -4.77
CA LYS A 40 -8.80 -0.83 -5.58
C LYS A 40 -9.01 0.66 -5.39
N ALA A 41 -10.25 1.13 -5.34
CA ALA A 41 -10.58 2.53 -5.09
C ALA A 41 -10.03 2.97 -3.73
N TRP A 42 -10.28 2.18 -2.67
CA TRP A 42 -9.71 2.42 -1.34
C TRP A 42 -8.19 2.38 -1.34
N HIS A 43 -7.58 1.37 -1.96
CA HIS A 43 -6.12 1.24 -2.00
C HIS A 43 -5.45 2.45 -2.69
N PHE A 44 -6.08 2.99 -3.73
CA PHE A 44 -5.59 4.18 -4.42
C PHE A 44 -5.79 5.46 -3.59
N THR A 45 -6.95 5.65 -2.96
CA THR A 45 -7.28 6.91 -2.26
C THR A 45 -6.77 6.97 -0.82
N PHE A 46 -6.58 5.82 -0.17
CA PHE A 46 -6.25 5.74 1.26
C PHE A 46 -4.94 6.44 1.63
N PRO A 47 -3.83 6.31 0.87
CA PRO A 47 -2.62 7.09 1.12
C PRO A 47 -2.88 8.61 1.05
N TRP A 48 -3.69 9.07 0.10
CA TRP A 48 -4.02 10.47 -0.07
C TRP A 48 -4.82 11.03 1.10
N TYR A 49 -5.79 10.28 1.64
CA TYR A 49 -6.51 10.71 2.84
C TYR A 49 -5.56 10.89 4.03
N LEU A 50 -4.61 9.98 4.22
CA LEU A 50 -3.61 10.11 5.28
C LEU A 50 -2.70 11.32 5.06
N PHE A 51 -2.31 11.63 3.82
CA PHE A 51 -1.55 12.84 3.52
C PHE A 51 -2.35 14.11 3.75
N ILE A 52 -3.64 14.14 3.39
CA ILE A 52 -4.52 15.28 3.66
C ILE A 52 -4.56 15.56 5.17
N PHE A 53 -4.66 14.53 6.01
CA PHE A 53 -4.64 14.71 7.47
C PHE A 53 -3.31 15.22 8.04
N VAL A 54 -2.20 14.98 7.34
CA VAL A 54 -0.89 15.56 7.67
C VAL A 54 -0.81 17.02 7.21
N PHE A 55 -1.35 17.35 6.03
CA PHE A 55 -1.27 18.69 5.44
C PHE A 55 -2.28 19.70 6.02
N ILE A 56 -3.49 19.26 6.36
CA ILE A 56 -4.53 20.05 7.04
C ILE A 56 -4.13 20.28 8.51
N PRO A 57 -4.57 21.38 9.17
CA PRO A 57 -4.25 21.71 10.57
C PRO A 57 -4.75 20.70 11.63
N GLY A 58 -4.37 19.41 11.54
CA GLY A 58 -4.58 18.40 12.57
C GLY A 58 -3.61 18.53 13.75
N ASN A 59 -4.00 18.04 14.93
CA ASN A 59 -3.12 18.01 16.10
C ASN A 59 -1.85 17.17 15.82
N TYR A 60 -0.70 17.56 16.37
CA TYR A 60 0.58 16.82 16.28
C TYR A 60 0.40 15.32 16.53
N ASN A 61 -0.30 14.94 17.60
CA ASN A 61 -0.50 13.54 17.97
C ASN A 61 -1.22 12.75 16.87
N PHE A 62 -2.19 13.38 16.21
CA PHE A 62 -2.93 12.76 15.11
C PHE A 62 -2.06 12.63 13.85
N CYS A 63 -1.31 13.67 13.52
CA CYS A 63 -0.37 13.61 12.40
C CYS A 63 0.71 12.53 12.61
N LEU A 64 1.23 12.41 13.84
CA LEU A 64 2.19 11.36 14.22
C LEU A 64 1.57 9.97 14.11
N PHE A 65 0.32 9.79 14.56
CA PHE A 65 -0.41 8.54 14.39
C PHE A 65 -0.54 8.15 12.91
N CYS A 66 -0.99 9.07 12.04
CA CYS A 66 -1.09 8.81 10.60
C CYS A 66 0.27 8.44 9.99
N TYR A 67 1.34 9.12 10.38
CA TYR A 67 2.69 8.83 9.92
C TYR A 67 3.17 7.43 10.34
N LEU A 68 3.03 7.08 11.63
CA LEU A 68 3.41 5.76 12.14
C LEU A 68 2.59 4.64 11.50
N PHE A 69 1.31 4.91 11.23
CA PHE A 69 0.45 3.97 10.53
C PHE A 69 0.93 3.71 9.09
N LEU A 70 1.33 4.75 8.35
CA LEU A 70 1.93 4.58 7.02
C LEU A 70 3.24 3.77 7.11
N VAL A 71 4.10 4.09 8.09
CA VAL A 71 5.36 3.37 8.32
C VAL A 71 5.10 1.88 8.56
N PHE A 72 4.07 1.54 9.34
CA PHE A 72 3.66 0.15 9.56
C PHE A 72 3.31 -0.57 8.26
N PHE A 73 2.54 0.06 7.36
CA PHE A 73 2.22 -0.53 6.05
C PHE A 73 3.44 -0.67 5.13
N LEU A 74 4.39 0.27 5.19
CA LEU A 74 5.65 0.15 4.46
C LEU A 74 6.47 -1.05 4.97
N PHE A 75 6.58 -1.21 6.30
CA PHE A 75 7.23 -2.38 6.88
C PHE A 75 6.53 -3.67 6.49
N LEU A 76 5.19 -3.70 6.47
CA LEU A 76 4.42 -4.87 6.04
C LEU A 76 4.64 -5.17 4.56
N TYR A 77 4.79 -4.15 3.71
CA TYR A 77 5.10 -4.30 2.29
C TYR A 77 6.47 -4.94 2.05
N ILE A 78 7.52 -4.44 2.72
CA ILE A 78 8.89 -4.98 2.66
C ILE A 78 8.90 -6.40 3.27
N TYR A 79 8.27 -6.49 4.44
CA TYR A 79 7.67 -7.64 5.10
C TYR A 79 7.39 -8.80 4.16
N LEU A 80 6.21 -8.67 3.55
CA LEU A 80 5.57 -9.66 2.73
C LEU A 80 6.16 -9.72 1.33
N HIS A 81 7.17 -8.91 0.97
CA HIS A 81 7.75 -8.79 -0.36
C HIS A 81 6.67 -8.45 -1.42
N GLY A 82 5.89 -7.41 -1.15
CA GLY A 82 4.85 -6.87 -2.03
C GLY A 82 3.54 -6.57 -1.30
N CYS A 83 2.69 -5.75 -1.91
CA CYS A 83 1.42 -5.33 -1.31
C CYS A 83 0.38 -6.46 -1.34
N PHE A 84 -0.09 -6.89 -0.16
CA PHE A 84 -1.13 -7.91 -0.06
C PHE A 84 -2.47 -7.44 -0.64
N ILE A 85 -2.74 -6.13 -0.64
CA ILE A 85 -3.97 -5.54 -1.21
C ILE A 85 -4.00 -5.74 -2.73
N SER A 86 -2.89 -5.46 -3.42
CA SER A 86 -2.77 -5.75 -4.87
C SER A 86 -2.99 -7.23 -5.18
N HIS A 87 -2.60 -8.14 -4.28
CA HIS A 87 -2.84 -9.58 -4.47
C HIS A 87 -4.31 -9.95 -4.23
N ILE A 88 -5.01 -9.26 -3.33
CA ILE A 88 -6.46 -9.42 -3.15
C ILE A 88 -7.19 -8.94 -4.40
N GLU A 89 -6.85 -7.76 -4.92
CA GLU A 89 -7.42 -7.21 -6.15
C GLU A 89 -7.24 -8.18 -7.34
N TYR A 90 -6.01 -8.70 -7.51
CA TYR A 90 -5.69 -9.68 -8.53
C TYR A 90 -6.54 -10.95 -8.37
N LYS A 91 -6.65 -11.48 -7.15
CA LYS A 91 -7.39 -12.71 -6.87
C LYS A 91 -8.91 -12.56 -7.00
N LEU A 92 -9.45 -11.36 -6.78
CA LEU A 92 -10.86 -11.06 -6.98
C LEU A 92 -11.20 -10.87 -8.46
N TYR A 93 -10.34 -10.20 -9.23
CA TYR A 93 -10.62 -9.87 -10.63
C TYR A 93 -9.34 -9.71 -11.48
N ASP A 94 -8.89 -10.82 -12.09
CA ASP A 94 -7.65 -10.88 -12.87
C ASP A 94 -7.79 -10.33 -14.31
N LYS A 95 -8.96 -10.50 -14.95
CA LYS A 95 -9.15 -10.28 -16.40
C LYS A 95 -8.70 -8.91 -16.94
N LYS A 96 -8.58 -7.88 -16.09
CA LYS A 96 -8.03 -6.56 -16.40
C LYS A 96 -7.27 -5.97 -15.20
N PHE A 97 -6.37 -6.77 -14.60
CA PHE A 97 -5.62 -6.30 -13.45
C PHE A 97 -4.61 -5.20 -13.83
N VAL A 98 -4.98 -3.95 -13.53
CA VAL A 98 -4.08 -2.80 -13.52
C VAL A 98 -3.63 -2.56 -12.09
N ASN A 99 -2.33 -2.56 -11.84
CA ASN A 99 -1.77 -2.19 -10.55
C ASN A 99 -1.79 -0.66 -10.41
N ILE A 100 -1.98 -0.16 -9.20
CA ILE A 100 -1.90 1.28 -8.88
C ILE A 100 -0.57 1.93 -9.29
N ILE A 101 0.53 1.15 -9.40
CA ILE A 101 1.82 1.67 -9.86
C ILE A 101 1.94 1.74 -11.39
N ASP A 102 1.10 1.02 -12.15
CA ASP A 102 1.23 0.91 -13.61
C ASP A 102 1.19 2.26 -14.35
N PRO A 103 0.36 3.25 -13.97
CA PRO A 103 0.39 4.57 -14.60
C PRO A 103 1.74 5.30 -14.45
N TYR A 104 2.40 5.14 -13.29
CA TYR A 104 3.72 5.71 -13.06
C TYR A 104 4.77 5.01 -13.93
N LEU A 105 4.72 3.68 -14.01
CA LEU A 105 5.63 2.93 -14.88
C LEU A 105 5.42 3.31 -16.36
N ALA A 106 4.18 3.52 -16.79
CA ALA A 106 3.85 3.95 -18.14
C ALA A 106 4.43 5.33 -18.47
N LEU A 107 4.30 6.29 -17.53
CA LEU A 107 4.84 7.65 -17.67
C LEU A 107 6.37 7.66 -17.89
N PHE A 108 7.08 6.73 -17.26
CA PHE A 108 8.54 6.62 -17.38
C PHE A 108 9.00 5.57 -18.40
N GLY A 109 8.09 4.95 -19.15
CA GLY A 109 8.42 3.94 -20.16
C GLY A 109 8.97 2.63 -19.60
N PHE A 110 8.69 2.30 -18.34
CA PHE A 110 9.16 1.07 -17.71
C PHE A 110 8.23 -0.13 -17.97
N PRO A 111 8.76 -1.37 -18.00
CA PRO A 111 7.97 -2.57 -18.25
C PRO A 111 7.04 -2.93 -17.08
N PHE A 112 5.86 -3.49 -17.38
CA PHE A 112 4.89 -3.91 -16.37
C PHE A 112 5.15 -5.34 -15.88
N ASN A 113 6.25 -5.53 -15.14
CA ASN A 113 6.59 -6.82 -14.52
C ASN A 113 6.63 -6.71 -12.97
N ASN A 114 6.75 -7.85 -12.29
CA ASN A 114 6.69 -7.90 -10.82
C ASN A 114 7.84 -7.16 -10.13
N GLU A 115 9.04 -7.16 -10.71
CA GLU A 115 10.21 -6.49 -10.14
C GLU A 115 10.08 -4.97 -10.28
N THR A 116 9.75 -4.50 -11.49
CA THR A 116 9.54 -3.07 -11.75
C THR A 116 8.37 -2.54 -10.94
N ARG A 117 7.28 -3.30 -10.78
CA ARG A 117 6.18 -2.93 -9.89
C ARG A 117 6.62 -2.86 -8.43
N PHE A 118 7.48 -3.78 -7.98
CA PHE A 118 8.00 -3.77 -6.62
C PHE A 118 8.84 -2.53 -6.35
N TYR A 119 9.89 -2.32 -7.14
CA TYR A 119 10.78 -1.16 -6.98
C TYR A 119 10.08 0.18 -7.27
N GLY A 120 9.18 0.22 -8.25
CA GLY A 120 8.38 1.41 -8.54
C GLY A 120 7.47 1.79 -7.37
N THR A 121 6.81 0.81 -6.74
CA THR A 121 5.97 1.07 -5.55
C THR A 121 6.82 1.59 -4.40
N PHE A 122 7.98 0.99 -4.17
CA PHE A 122 8.91 1.42 -3.13
C PHE A 122 9.42 2.85 -3.38
N ALA A 123 9.79 3.18 -4.62
CA ALA A 123 10.26 4.52 -5.00
C ALA A 123 9.18 5.59 -4.80
N VAL A 124 7.94 5.33 -5.23
CA VAL A 124 6.81 6.25 -5.02
C VAL A 124 6.51 6.41 -3.53
N ALA A 125 6.48 5.32 -2.77
CA ALA A 125 6.28 5.38 -1.33
C ALA A 125 7.38 6.21 -0.65
N PHE A 126 8.65 5.98 -0.99
CA PHE A 126 9.78 6.74 -0.46
C PHE A 126 9.66 8.24 -0.74
N ALA A 127 9.32 8.62 -1.97
CA ALA A 127 9.08 10.01 -2.33
C ALA A 127 7.98 10.65 -1.47
N TYR A 128 6.88 9.93 -1.24
CA TYR A 128 5.81 10.41 -0.36
C TYR A 128 6.25 10.56 1.10
N PHE A 129 6.98 9.60 1.65
CA PHE A 129 7.51 9.71 3.02
C PHE A 129 8.43 10.93 3.16
N LEU A 130 9.30 11.18 2.18
CA LEU A 130 10.19 12.33 2.17
C LEU A 130 9.40 13.65 2.22
N VAL A 131 8.37 13.81 1.39
CA VAL A 131 7.51 15.00 1.39
C VAL A 131 6.80 15.18 2.74
N VAL A 132 6.23 14.11 3.28
CA VAL A 132 5.53 14.15 4.58
C VAL A 132 6.48 14.51 5.72
N SER A 133 7.66 13.91 5.79
CA SER A 133 8.66 14.20 6.81
C SER A 133 9.11 15.66 6.77
N ILE A 134 9.33 16.22 5.57
CA ILE A 134 9.66 17.64 5.38
C ILE A 134 8.54 18.53 5.93
N VAL A 135 7.28 18.24 5.61
CA VAL A 135 6.16 19.05 6.10
C VAL A 135 6.00 18.97 7.61
N LEU A 136 6.09 17.78 8.20
CA LEU A 136 6.02 17.62 9.66
C LEU A 136 7.15 18.38 10.37
N TYR A 137 8.37 18.34 9.83
CA TYR A 137 9.50 19.09 10.35
C TYR A 137 9.24 20.61 10.35
N PHE A 138 8.84 21.18 9.21
CA PHE A 138 8.56 22.61 9.12
C PHE A 138 7.39 23.05 10.00
N ARG A 139 6.38 22.19 10.17
CA ARG A 139 5.16 22.53 10.88
C ARG A 139 5.30 22.51 12.40
N PHE A 140 6.05 21.56 12.94
CA PHE A 140 6.12 21.35 14.40
C PHE A 140 7.49 21.65 15.01
N PHE A 141 8.57 21.61 14.23
CA PHE A 141 9.93 21.83 14.74
C PHE A 141 10.52 23.18 14.38
N LYS A 142 10.11 23.81 13.26
CA LYS A 142 10.55 25.18 12.92
C LYS A 142 9.68 26.27 13.56
N LYS A 143 8.46 25.92 13.99
CA LYS A 143 7.48 26.88 14.54
C LYS A 143 7.49 26.96 16.07
N ASN A 144 8.17 26.02 16.72
CA ASN A 144 8.56 26.08 18.14
C ASN A 144 9.98 26.61 18.23
#